data_AF-A0A9X4QKR3-F1
#
_entry.id   AF-A0A9X4QKR3-F1
#
_cell.length_a   1.000
_cell.length_b   1.000
_cell.length_c   1.000
_cell.angle_alpha   90.00
_cell.angle_beta   90.00
_cell.angle_gamma   90.00
#
_symmetry.space_group_name_H-M   'P 1'
#
loop_
_entity.id
_entity.type
_entity.pdbx_description
1 polymer ?
#
loop_
_entity_poly.entity_id
_entity_poly.type
_entity_poly.pdbx_seq_one_letter_code
_entity_poly.pdbx_strand_id
1 'polypeptide(L)' 'METSYDRLKSREITFQQYRENLAKAGVFRWVTNIHEHKRYYYTFDNSLLFTESIQNTTQIFPR' A
#
# COMPACT_ATOMS: atom_id res chain seq x y z
N MET A 1 9.58 4.40 12.47
CA MET A 1 8.95 3.06 12.51
C MET A 1 8.94 2.54 11.09
N GLU A 2 9.46 1.34 10.87
CA GLU A 2 9.47 0.68 9.56
C GLU A 2 8.08 0.07 9.28
N THR A 3 7.53 0.30 8.09
CA THR A 3 6.23 -0.24 7.68
C THR A 3 6.39 -1.55 6.92
N SER A 4 5.31 -2.34 6.81
CA SER A 4 5.34 -3.52 5.93
C SER A 4 5.59 -3.16 4.46
N TYR A 5 5.32 -1.92 4.05
CA TYR A 5 5.62 -1.44 2.70
C TYR A 5 7.11 -1.17 2.49
N ASP A 6 7.81 -0.69 3.52
CA ASP A 6 9.27 -0.50 3.47
C ASP A 6 9.99 -1.83 3.27
N ARG A 7 9.55 -2.88 3.99
CA ARG A 7 10.05 -4.25 3.83
C ARG A 7 9.75 -4.86 2.46
N LEU A 8 8.63 -4.48 1.84
CA LEU A 8 8.33 -4.86 0.46
C LEU A 8 9.28 -4.16 -0.51
N LYS A 9 9.55 -2.86 -0.31
CA LYS A 9 10.50 -2.09 -1.14
C LYS A 9 11.93 -2.62 -1.04
N SER A 10 12.38 -3.01 0.15
CA SER A 10 13.70 -3.62 0.36
C SER A 10 13.77 -5.08 -0.14
N ARG A 11 12.67 -5.62 -0.67
CA ARG A 11 12.53 -7.01 -1.15
C ARG A 11 12.72 -8.06 -0.06
N GLU A 12 12.60 -7.68 1.20
CA GLU A 12 12.65 -8.61 2.34
C GLU A 12 11.41 -9.49 2.42
N ILE A 13 10.26 -8.97 1.94
CA ILE A 13 9.02 -9.72 1.85
C ILE A 13 8.48 -9.70 0.43
N THR A 14 7.73 -10.75 0.10
CA THR A 14 6.99 -10.84 -1.16
C THR A 14 5.74 -9.96 -1.14
N PHE A 15 5.20 -9.68 -2.32
CA PHE A 15 3.92 -8.96 -2.43
C PHE A 15 2.75 -9.71 -1.76
N GLN A 16 2.79 -11.05 -1.75
CA GLN A 16 1.78 -11.84 -1.04
C GLN A 16 1.86 -11.61 0.47
N GLN A 17 3.04 -11.74 1.06
CA GLN A 17 3.24 -11.51 2.50
C GLN A 17 2.87 -10.08 2.91
N TYR A 18 3.15 -9.10 2.06
CA TYR A 18 2.70 -7.72 2.27
C TYR A 18 1.16 -7.63 2.35
N ARG A 19 0.42 -8.25 1.41
CA ARG A 19 -1.05 -8.28 1.46
C ARG A 19 -1.60 -9.03 2.67
N GLU A 20 -0.97 -10.13 3.07
CA GLU A 20 -1.33 -10.86 4.28
C GLU A 20 -1.13 -10.01 5.53
N ASN A 21 -0.04 -9.24 5.61
CA ASN A 21 0.20 -8.31 6.71
C ASN A 21 -0.86 -7.19 6.75
N LEU A 22 -1.26 -6.65 5.60
CA LEU A 22 -2.34 -5.65 5.51
C LEU A 22 -3.68 -6.24 6.00
N ALA A 23 -4.02 -7.46 5.58
CA ALA A 23 -5.24 -8.14 6.02
C ALA A 23 -5.22 -8.39 7.54
N LYS A 24 -4.10 -8.85 8.09
CA LYS A 24 -3.92 -9.03 9.55
C LYS A 24 -4.02 -7.71 10.31
N ALA A 25 -3.63 -6.60 9.71
CA ALA A 25 -3.77 -5.24 10.27
C ALA A 25 -5.19 -4.65 10.14
N GLY A 26 -6.16 -5.42 9.63
CA GLY A 26 -7.54 -4.97 9.50
C GLY A 26 -7.81 -4.10 8.27
N VAL A 27 -6.91 -4.09 7.27
CA VAL A 27 -7.16 -3.42 6.00
C VAL A 27 -8.10 -4.28 5.15
N PHE A 28 -9.29 -3.77 4.90
CA PHE A 28 -10.26 -4.38 3.98
C PHE A 28 -10.27 -3.72 2.61
N ARG A 29 -10.00 -2.40 2.56
CA ARG A 29 -9.95 -1.64 1.31
C ARG A 29 -8.64 -0.88 1.21
N TRP A 30 -7.87 -1.20 0.18
CA TRP A 30 -6.70 -0.43 -0.23
C TRP A 30 -7.06 0.32 -1.53
N VAL A 31 -7.07 1.66 -1.46
CA VAL A 31 -7.28 2.55 -2.60
C VAL A 31 -5.97 3.26 -2.96
N THR A 32 -5.50 3.11 -4.19
CA THR A 32 -4.40 3.93 -4.73
C THR A 32 -4.99 5.05 -5.57
N ASN A 33 -4.93 6.29 -5.07
CA ASN A 33 -5.31 7.47 -5.82
C ASN A 33 -4.07 8.04 -6.54
N ILE A 34 -3.97 7.75 -7.84
CA ILE A 34 -2.84 8.17 -8.66
C ILE A 34 -2.81 9.69 -8.83
N HIS A 35 -3.97 10.34 -8.94
CA HIS A 35 -4.06 11.79 -9.11
C HIS A 35 -3.55 12.56 -7.89
N GLU A 36 -3.79 12.03 -6.68
CA GLU A 36 -3.32 12.63 -5.42
C GLU A 36 -1.94 12.12 -5.00
N HIS A 37 -1.34 11.20 -5.77
CA HIS A 37 -0.12 10.49 -5.40
C HIS A 37 -0.18 9.89 -3.98
N LYS A 38 -1.36 9.36 -3.62
CA LYS A 38 -1.62 8.81 -2.28
C LYS A 38 -2.22 7.44 -2.34
N ARG A 39 -1.93 6.67 -1.30
CA ARG A 39 -2.55 5.39 -1.02
C ARG A 39 -3.23 5.45 0.32
N TYR A 40 -4.43 4.89 0.36
CA TYR A 40 -5.30 4.91 1.52
C TYR A 40 -5.68 3.49 1.89
N TYR A 41 -5.65 3.20 3.18
CA TYR A 41 -5.97 1.91 3.76
C TYR A 41 -7.14 2.09 4.71
N TYR A 42 -8.23 1.35 4.48
CA TYR A 42 -9.45 1.46 5.26
C TYR A 42 -9.84 0.13 5.88
N THR A 43 -10.47 0.21 7.05
CA THR A 43 -11.25 -0.87 7.65
C THR A 43 -12.50 -1.19 6.82
N PHE A 44 -13.22 -2.24 7.21
CA PHE A 44 -14.47 -2.66 6.58
C PHE A 44 -15.58 -1.60 6.63
N ASP A 45 -15.68 -0.84 7.72
CA ASP A 45 -16.65 0.24 7.91
C ASP A 45 -16.24 1.57 7.24
N ASN A 46 -15.22 1.55 6.38
CA ASN A 46 -14.63 2.69 5.68
C ASN A 46 -13.89 3.71 6.58
N SER A 47 -13.58 3.37 7.83
CA SER A 47 -12.69 4.18 8.67
C SER A 47 -11.25 4.15 8.11
N LEU A 48 -10.61 5.32 8.01
CA LEU A 48 -9.22 5.42 7.51
C LEU A 48 -8.25 4.90 8.58
N LEU A 49 -7.49 3.86 8.25
CA LEU A 49 -6.45 3.29 9.11
C LEU A 49 -5.11 4.01 8.92
N PHE A 50 -4.71 4.17 7.66
CA PHE A 50 -3.39 4.67 7.31
C PHE A 50 -3.40 5.29 5.92
N THR A 51 -2.46 6.20 5.67
CA THR A 51 -2.21 6.75 4.34
C THR A 51 -0.72 6.96 4.13
N GLU A 52 -0.27 6.76 2.89
CA GLU A 52 1.11 7.00 2.47
C GLU A 52 1.16 7.64 1.09
N SER A 53 2.25 8.34 0.80
CA SER A 53 2.53 8.83 -0.54
C SER A 53 3.01 7.67 -1.43
N ILE A 54 2.46 7.57 -2.63
CA ILE A 54 3.07 6.73 -3.67
C ILE A 54 4.12 7.58 -4.39
N GLN A 55 5.38 7.16 -4.33
CA GLN A 55 6.42 7.83 -5.11
C GLN A 55 6.09 7.67 -6.61
N ASN A 56 6.40 8.70 -7.40
CA ASN A 56 6.33 8.67 -8.86
C ASN A 56 7.22 7.56 -9.40
N THR A 57 6.71 6.33 -9.46
CA THR A 57 7.15 5.40 -10.48
C THR A 57 6.57 5.96 -11.77
N THR A 58 7.40 6.69 -12.53
CA THR A 58 7.16 6.95 -13.94
C THR A 58 6.61 5.66 -14.53
N GLN A 59 5.35 5.67 -14.96
CA GLN A 59 4.76 4.52 -15.63
C GLN A 59 5.55 4.32 -16.92
N ILE A 60 6.54 3.42 -16.89
CA ILE A 60 7.13 2.90 -18.11
C ILE A 60 6.09 1.93 -18.65
N PHE A 61 5.15 2.45 -19.42
CA PHE A 61 4.39 1.61 -20.33
C PHE A 61 5.39 1.06 -21.36
N PRO A 62 5.55 -0.26 -21.51
CA PRO A 62 6.25 -0.78 -22.68
C PRO A 62 5.48 -0.35 -23.94
N ARG A 63 6.20 0.21 -24.91
CA ARG A 63 5.68 0.47 -26.27
C ARG A 63 5.47 -0.85 -27.01
#